data_AF-A0A1V5HBL6-F1
#
_entry.id   AF-A0A1V5HBL6-F1
#
_cell.length_a   1.000
_cell.length_b   1.000
_cell.length_c   1.000
_cell.angle_alpha   90.00
_cell.angle_beta   90.00
_cell.angle_gamma   90.00
#
_symmetry.space_group_name_H-M   'P 1'
#
loop_
_entity.id
_entity.type
_entity.pdbx_description
1 polymer ?
#
loop_
_entity_poly.entity_id
_entity_poly.type
_entity_poly.pdbx_seq_one_letter_code
_entity_poly.pdbx_strand_id
1 'polypeptide(L)'
;MRYVIAALILVFLAPASLSAGSLRCTLPPEIPVAYLLSGGTQAVIEHYKAQSDAEIAELSRRYRIDALAAEVKKAEELLIRKNQAYADRLASLREKYLSSLEISLEAADASVSPSSSALGDLEYFYTARNKSDKIVTDITYRPLIRGINLPTTTSLVLEFIHPRLMVSGIGPGETMTNRGHEPERFSFFISELSKDEINALKKDAAHLFSIEIIDMHFADRKGYKGQIEIQDFVSAFPNQLKPLLLDIKSAEAELKARRDSLSRATASFNSEKDRVLEDFRKSLAGLRKTSVRSSARPDKKNRFLFDDVPSGTYYLYAGNGRGSAVFEKVVIDDENRQEAYTDMKRDPFAP
;
A
#
# COMPACT_ATOMS: atom_id res chain seq x y z
N MET A 1 70.26 -41.08 -38.21
CA MET A 1 69.03 -40.85 -37.41
C MET A 1 69.23 -39.99 -36.14
N ARG A 2 70.37 -39.29 -35.95
CA ARG A 2 70.55 -38.34 -34.81
C ARG A 2 70.39 -36.85 -35.20
N TYR A 3 70.52 -36.51 -36.48
CA TYR A 3 70.40 -35.13 -36.96
C TYR A 3 68.96 -34.69 -37.28
N VAL A 4 68.04 -35.64 -37.48
CA VAL A 4 66.62 -35.34 -37.78
C VAL A 4 65.84 -34.94 -36.51
N ILE A 5 66.23 -35.48 -35.36
CA ILE A 5 65.60 -35.16 -34.06
C ILE A 5 66.07 -33.77 -33.57
N ALA A 6 67.32 -33.38 -33.83
CA ALA A 6 67.83 -32.06 -33.49
C ALA A 6 67.16 -30.94 -34.31
N ALA A 7 66.84 -31.19 -35.59
CA ALA A 7 66.11 -30.24 -36.43
C ALA A 7 64.62 -30.10 -36.02
N LEU A 8 63.97 -31.18 -35.56
CA LEU A 8 62.58 -31.12 -35.10
C LEU A 8 62.40 -30.40 -33.76
N ILE A 9 63.39 -30.50 -32.86
CA ILE A 9 63.38 -29.78 -31.57
C ILE A 9 63.68 -28.29 -31.79
N LEU A 10 64.48 -27.92 -32.81
CA LEU A 10 64.73 -26.52 -33.15
C LEU A 10 63.51 -25.82 -33.78
N VAL A 11 62.64 -26.55 -34.49
CA VAL A 11 61.40 -25.99 -35.07
C VAL A 11 60.31 -25.77 -34.01
N PHE A 12 60.33 -26.53 -32.90
CA PHE A 12 59.45 -26.30 -31.75
C PHE A 12 60.00 -25.29 -30.72
N LEU A 13 61.27 -24.91 -30.84
CA LEU A 13 61.93 -23.87 -30.03
C LEU A 13 62.20 -22.58 -30.83
N ALA A 14 61.83 -22.52 -32.10
CA ALA A 14 61.73 -21.25 -32.81
C ALA A 14 60.61 -20.46 -32.11
N PRO A 15 60.88 -19.28 -31.52
CA PRO A 15 59.80 -18.41 -31.12
C PRO A 15 58.97 -18.19 -32.38
N ALA A 16 57.68 -18.53 -32.36
CA ALA A 16 56.74 -17.91 -33.29
C ALA A 16 57.10 -16.44 -33.26
N SER A 17 57.57 -15.89 -34.38
CA SER A 17 58.08 -14.52 -34.46
C SER A 17 57.07 -13.65 -33.74
N LEU A 18 57.40 -13.25 -32.50
CA LEU A 18 56.60 -12.32 -31.73
C LEU A 18 56.91 -11.00 -32.39
N SER A 19 56.28 -10.76 -33.52
CA SER A 19 56.21 -9.46 -34.11
C SER A 19 55.46 -8.58 -33.13
N ALA A 20 56.09 -7.45 -32.84
CA ALA A 20 55.54 -6.44 -31.96
C ALA A 20 55.02 -5.31 -32.84
N GLY A 21 53.75 -4.98 -32.66
CA GLY A 21 53.10 -3.85 -33.30
C GLY A 21 53.11 -2.62 -32.41
N SER A 22 52.59 -1.51 -32.94
CA SER A 22 52.30 -0.32 -32.14
C SER A 22 50.86 0.14 -32.33
N LEU A 23 50.25 0.58 -31.22
CA LEU A 23 48.96 1.25 -31.23
C LEU A 23 49.15 2.69 -30.79
N ARG A 24 48.79 3.62 -31.67
CA ARG A 24 48.69 5.04 -31.38
C ARG A 24 47.23 5.45 -31.34
N CYS A 25 46.73 5.83 -30.18
CA CYS A 25 45.35 6.28 -30.06
C CYS A 25 45.21 7.69 -29.50
N THR A 26 44.17 8.39 -29.94
CA THR A 26 43.72 9.64 -29.32
C THR A 26 42.48 9.32 -28.52
N LEU A 27 42.42 9.77 -27.27
CA LEU A 27 41.32 9.50 -26.35
C LEU A 27 40.62 10.80 -25.94
N PRO A 28 39.42 10.73 -25.33
CA PRO A 28 38.76 11.91 -24.77
C PRO A 28 39.67 12.69 -23.79
N PRO A 29 39.43 14.00 -23.59
CA PRO A 29 40.19 14.80 -22.65
C PRO A 29 40.11 14.25 -21.21
N GLU A 30 41.06 14.67 -20.36
CA GLU A 30 41.11 14.34 -18.92
C GLU A 30 41.40 12.86 -18.58
N ILE A 31 41.86 12.04 -19.53
CA ILE A 31 42.30 10.68 -19.27
C ILE A 31 43.78 10.66 -18.84
N PRO A 32 44.11 10.25 -17.59
CA PRO A 32 45.49 10.30 -17.11
C PRO A 32 46.35 9.12 -17.61
N VAL A 33 45.73 7.97 -17.85
CA VAL A 33 46.37 6.72 -18.28
C VAL A 33 45.38 5.89 -19.08
N ALA A 34 45.89 5.22 -20.12
CA ALA A 34 45.19 4.18 -20.86
C ALA A 34 45.90 2.83 -20.70
N TYR A 35 45.14 1.74 -20.78
CA TYR A 35 45.63 0.38 -20.64
C TYR A 35 45.21 -0.46 -21.84
N LEU A 36 46.09 -1.35 -22.28
CA LEU A 36 45.71 -2.50 -23.08
C LEU A 36 45.48 -3.67 -22.15
N LEU A 37 44.25 -4.16 -22.12
CA LEU A 37 43.82 -5.32 -21.35
C LEU A 37 43.82 -6.56 -22.26
N SER A 38 43.94 -7.74 -21.67
CA SER A 38 43.89 -9.01 -22.40
C SER A 38 42.60 -9.18 -23.20
N GLY A 39 42.65 -9.84 -24.37
CA GLY A 39 41.48 -10.07 -25.22
C GLY A 39 40.33 -10.87 -24.57
N GLY A 40 40.60 -11.60 -23.49
CA GLY A 40 39.57 -12.33 -22.73
C GLY A 40 38.82 -11.49 -21.69
N THR A 41 39.22 -10.24 -21.44
CA THR A 41 38.75 -9.45 -20.29
C THR A 41 37.23 -9.23 -20.31
N GLN A 42 36.63 -8.88 -21.45
CA GLN A 42 35.18 -8.67 -21.53
C GLN A 42 34.40 -9.95 -21.15
N ALA A 43 34.81 -11.11 -21.68
CA ALA A 43 34.15 -12.38 -21.39
C ALA A 43 34.20 -12.74 -19.90
N VAL A 44 35.32 -12.43 -19.22
CA VAL A 44 35.44 -12.68 -17.77
C VAL A 44 34.59 -11.70 -16.97
N ILE A 45 34.46 -10.43 -17.38
CA ILE A 45 33.53 -9.47 -16.76
C ILE A 45 32.09 -9.98 -16.86
N GLU A 46 31.66 -10.39 -18.05
CA GLU A 46 30.32 -10.94 -18.29
C GLU A 46 30.07 -12.20 -17.45
N HIS A 47 31.08 -13.08 -17.35
CA HIS A 47 31.02 -14.26 -16.50
C HIS A 47 30.82 -13.92 -15.01
N TYR A 48 31.63 -13.00 -14.46
CA TYR A 48 31.47 -12.57 -13.06
C TYR A 48 30.13 -11.90 -12.79
N LYS A 49 29.62 -11.11 -13.75
CA LYS A 49 28.30 -10.50 -13.63
C LYS A 49 27.20 -11.55 -13.60
N ALA A 50 27.22 -12.49 -14.55
CA ALA A 50 26.25 -13.58 -14.59
C ALA A 50 26.29 -14.45 -13.33
N GLN A 51 27.49 -14.71 -12.79
CA GLN A 51 27.67 -15.42 -11.53
C GLN A 51 27.05 -14.65 -10.35
N SER A 52 27.33 -13.35 -10.23
CA SER A 52 26.76 -12.50 -9.16
C SER A 52 25.24 -12.42 -9.26
N ASP A 53 24.68 -12.21 -10.46
CA ASP A 53 23.23 -12.16 -10.68
C ASP A 53 22.56 -13.50 -10.34
N ALA A 54 23.18 -14.63 -10.72
CA ALA A 54 22.68 -15.96 -10.40
C ALA A 54 22.70 -16.23 -8.89
N GLU A 55 23.75 -15.81 -8.20
CA GLU A 55 23.87 -15.97 -6.75
C GLU A 55 22.84 -15.10 -6.01
N ILE A 56 22.63 -13.85 -6.41
CA ILE A 56 21.58 -12.98 -5.86
C ILE A 56 20.19 -13.57 -6.10
N ALA A 57 19.92 -14.11 -7.29
CA ALA A 57 18.67 -14.79 -7.59
C ALA A 57 18.46 -16.03 -6.69
N GLU A 58 19.52 -16.80 -6.44
CA GLU A 58 19.48 -17.94 -5.54
C GLU A 58 19.25 -17.52 -4.08
N LEU A 59 19.89 -16.44 -3.62
CA LEU A 59 19.62 -15.85 -2.31
C LEU A 59 18.16 -15.45 -2.16
N SER A 60 17.57 -14.80 -3.17
CA SER A 60 16.16 -14.42 -3.15
C SER A 60 15.24 -15.64 -2.99
N ARG A 61 15.53 -16.74 -3.72
CA ARG A 61 14.80 -18.01 -3.60
C ARG A 61 15.00 -18.66 -2.23
N ARG A 62 16.23 -18.72 -1.73
CA ARG A 62 16.58 -19.29 -0.41
C ARG A 62 15.84 -18.59 0.72
N TYR A 63 15.78 -17.26 0.70
CA TYR A 63 15.03 -16.46 1.67
C TYR A 63 13.55 -16.34 1.36
N ARG A 64 13.08 -16.94 0.26
CA ARG A 64 11.67 -17.00 -0.15
C ARG A 64 11.01 -15.62 -0.25
N ILE A 65 11.74 -14.59 -0.70
CA ILE A 65 11.27 -13.19 -0.69
C ILE A 65 9.91 -13.03 -1.39
N ASP A 66 9.79 -13.54 -2.62
CA ASP A 66 8.56 -13.43 -3.41
C ASP A 66 7.39 -14.21 -2.79
N ALA A 67 7.67 -15.40 -2.26
CA ALA A 67 6.64 -16.22 -1.62
C ALA A 67 6.11 -15.56 -0.33
N LEU A 68 7.00 -14.99 0.49
CA LEU A 68 6.62 -14.26 1.70
C LEU A 68 5.85 -12.97 1.38
N ALA A 69 6.24 -12.25 0.32
CA ALA A 69 5.50 -11.08 -0.15
C ALA A 69 4.09 -11.45 -0.62
N ALA A 70 3.94 -12.57 -1.34
CA ALA A 70 2.65 -13.09 -1.74
C ALA A 70 1.78 -13.55 -0.55
N GLU A 71 2.38 -14.15 0.48
CA GLU A 71 1.69 -14.51 1.73
C GLU A 71 1.18 -13.26 2.47
N VAL A 72 1.98 -12.18 2.56
CA VAL A 72 1.54 -10.91 3.14
C VAL A 72 0.33 -10.35 2.39
N LYS A 73 0.40 -10.30 1.05
CA LYS A 73 -0.71 -9.80 0.23
C LYS A 73 -2.00 -10.60 0.45
N LYS A 74 -1.91 -11.93 0.52
CA LYS A 74 -3.07 -12.80 0.81
C LYS A 74 -3.65 -12.54 2.21
N ALA A 75 -2.80 -12.31 3.21
CA ALA A 75 -3.26 -11.99 4.57
C ALA A 75 -3.94 -10.61 4.63
N GLU A 76 -3.47 -9.62 3.86
CA GLU A 76 -4.13 -8.31 3.73
C GLU A 76 -5.51 -8.44 3.08
N GLU A 77 -5.61 -9.19 1.98
CA GLU A 77 -6.89 -9.46 1.31
C GLU A 77 -7.88 -10.20 2.24
N LEU A 78 -7.40 -11.13 3.05
CA LEU A 78 -8.23 -11.83 4.04
C LEU A 78 -8.75 -10.87 5.11
N LEU A 79 -7.89 -10.00 5.66
CA LEU A 79 -8.30 -9.01 6.66
C LEU A 79 -9.38 -8.06 6.10
N ILE A 80 -9.23 -7.60 4.86
CA ILE A 80 -10.24 -6.79 4.17
C ILE A 80 -11.57 -7.54 4.09
N ARG A 81 -11.57 -8.81 3.65
CA ARG A 81 -12.80 -9.62 3.58
C ARG A 81 -13.46 -9.81 4.94
N LYS A 82 -12.67 -10.02 6.00
CA LYS A 82 -13.21 -10.19 7.37
C LYS A 82 -13.83 -8.91 7.91
N ASN A 83 -13.20 -7.76 7.68
CA ASN A 83 -13.76 -6.45 8.00
C ASN A 83 -15.06 -6.19 7.24
N GLN A 84 -15.10 -6.50 5.95
CA GLN A 84 -16.31 -6.36 5.15
C GLN A 84 -17.45 -7.25 5.67
N ALA A 85 -17.17 -8.53 5.98
CA ALA A 85 -18.17 -9.44 6.54
C ALA A 85 -18.75 -8.94 7.87
N TYR A 86 -17.93 -8.33 8.74
CA TYR A 86 -18.40 -7.69 9.96
C TYR A 86 -19.31 -6.48 9.65
N ALA A 87 -18.88 -5.59 8.76
CA ALA A 87 -19.63 -4.40 8.38
C ALA A 87 -20.99 -4.77 7.75
N ASP A 88 -21.00 -5.74 6.82
CA ASP A 88 -22.20 -6.25 6.17
C ASP A 88 -23.16 -6.88 7.19
N ARG A 89 -22.62 -7.64 8.16
CA ARG A 89 -23.46 -8.25 9.21
C ARG A 89 -24.08 -7.19 10.11
N LEU A 90 -23.31 -6.18 10.51
CA LEU A 90 -23.81 -5.08 11.32
C LEU A 90 -24.87 -4.27 10.55
N ALA A 91 -24.62 -3.95 9.27
CA ALA A 91 -25.58 -3.24 8.42
C ALA A 91 -26.89 -4.02 8.26
N SER A 92 -26.81 -5.32 8.00
CA SER A 92 -27.98 -6.21 7.90
C SER A 92 -28.77 -6.27 9.21
N LEU A 93 -28.08 -6.32 10.36
CA LEU A 93 -28.74 -6.22 11.66
C LEU A 93 -29.45 -4.87 11.82
N ARG A 94 -28.78 -3.76 11.51
CA ARG A 94 -29.38 -2.43 11.58
C ARG A 94 -30.64 -2.34 10.73
N GLU A 95 -30.56 -2.70 9.45
CA GLU A 95 -31.69 -2.67 8.53
C GLU A 95 -32.87 -3.52 9.05
N LYS A 96 -32.60 -4.77 9.47
CA LYS A 96 -33.62 -5.67 10.01
C LYS A 96 -34.35 -5.08 11.21
N TYR A 97 -33.60 -4.53 12.17
CA TYR A 97 -34.18 -4.09 13.43
C TYR A 97 -34.83 -2.71 13.30
N LEU A 98 -34.23 -1.76 12.56
CA LEU A 98 -34.84 -0.47 12.30
C LEU A 98 -36.19 -0.61 11.59
N SER A 99 -36.29 -1.49 10.59
CA SER A 99 -37.57 -1.76 9.89
C SER A 99 -38.58 -2.55 10.71
N SER A 100 -38.17 -3.14 11.84
CA SER A 100 -39.07 -3.87 12.73
C SER A 100 -39.76 -2.99 13.78
N LEU A 101 -39.34 -1.73 13.92
CA LEU A 101 -40.03 -0.75 14.73
C LEU A 101 -40.92 0.12 13.84
N GLU A 102 -42.22 0.08 14.07
CA GLU A 102 -43.19 0.89 13.35
C GLU A 102 -43.60 2.07 14.23
N ILE A 103 -43.41 3.30 13.74
CA ILE A 103 -43.85 4.52 14.43
C ILE A 103 -44.89 5.20 13.56
N SER A 104 -46.09 5.33 14.10
CA SER A 104 -47.18 6.09 13.50
C SER A 104 -47.40 7.38 14.28
N LEU A 105 -47.46 8.50 13.57
CA LEU A 105 -47.82 9.79 14.15
C LEU A 105 -49.33 9.95 14.05
N GLU A 106 -50.01 10.02 15.19
CA GLU A 106 -51.49 10.02 15.23
C GLU A 106 -52.07 11.42 15.13
N ALA A 107 -51.39 12.41 15.70
CA ALA A 107 -51.75 13.81 15.62
C ALA A 107 -50.47 14.64 15.77
N ALA A 108 -50.34 15.67 14.94
CA ALA A 108 -49.29 16.68 15.07
C ALA A 108 -49.92 18.06 14.90
N ASP A 109 -49.50 19.01 15.73
CA ASP A 109 -49.86 20.42 15.61
C ASP A 109 -48.58 21.27 15.56
N ALA A 110 -48.57 22.27 14.69
CA ALA A 110 -47.42 23.12 14.45
C ALA A 110 -47.72 24.56 14.86
N SER A 111 -47.13 24.99 15.97
CA SER A 111 -47.14 26.37 16.42
C SER A 111 -45.96 27.12 15.82
N VAL A 112 -46.20 27.86 14.74
CA VAL A 112 -45.17 28.65 14.07
C VAL A 112 -45.60 30.12 14.03
N SER A 113 -44.91 30.98 14.78
CA SER A 113 -45.18 32.43 14.79
C SER A 113 -43.93 33.22 14.38
N PRO A 114 -43.73 33.43 13.06
CA PRO A 114 -42.54 34.12 12.54
C PRO A 114 -42.39 35.57 13.03
N SER A 115 -43.47 36.17 13.51
CA SER A 115 -43.49 37.55 14.03
C SER A 115 -43.08 37.67 15.49
N SER A 116 -43.03 36.56 16.25
CA SER A 116 -42.75 36.58 17.69
C SER A 116 -41.64 35.63 18.13
N SER A 117 -41.18 34.73 17.27
CA SER A 117 -40.10 33.78 17.56
C SER A 117 -39.33 33.44 16.28
N ALA A 118 -38.02 33.16 16.44
CA ALA A 118 -37.22 32.55 15.38
C ALA A 118 -37.41 31.02 15.31
N LEU A 119 -38.13 30.45 16.29
CA LEU A 119 -38.39 29.01 16.42
C LEU A 119 -39.86 28.70 16.11
N GLY A 120 -40.08 27.59 15.42
CA GLY A 120 -41.36 26.91 15.32
C GLY A 120 -41.36 25.68 16.22
N ASP A 121 -42.51 25.39 16.82
CA ASP A 121 -42.70 24.22 17.68
C ASP A 121 -43.69 23.27 17.02
N LEU A 122 -43.38 21.98 17.08
CA LEU A 122 -44.26 20.90 16.64
C LEU A 122 -44.56 19.99 17.83
N GLU A 123 -45.83 19.90 18.19
CA GLU A 123 -46.33 18.99 19.22
C GLU A 123 -46.94 17.77 18.54
N TYR A 124 -46.60 16.56 18.99
CA TYR A 124 -47.11 15.35 18.35
C TYR A 124 -47.36 14.18 19.31
N PHE A 125 -48.31 13.34 18.90
CA PHE A 125 -48.59 12.04 19.50
C PHE A 125 -48.13 10.93 18.59
N TYR A 126 -47.57 9.89 19.18
CA TYR A 126 -47.07 8.73 18.46
C TYR A 126 -47.63 7.43 19.05
N THR A 127 -47.66 6.43 18.18
CA THR A 127 -47.81 5.03 18.55
C THR A 127 -46.66 4.26 17.94
N ALA A 128 -45.87 3.62 18.80
CA ALA A 128 -44.72 2.81 18.43
C ALA A 128 -45.05 1.33 18.66
N ARG A 129 -44.89 0.51 17.63
CA ARG A 129 -45.11 -0.93 17.67
C ARG A 129 -43.80 -1.66 17.38
N ASN A 130 -43.36 -2.47 18.34
CA ASN A 130 -42.14 -3.24 18.22
C ASN A 130 -42.45 -4.64 17.67
N LYS A 131 -42.02 -4.92 16.44
CA LYS A 131 -42.13 -6.25 15.80
C LYS A 131 -40.83 -7.06 15.91
N SER A 132 -39.83 -6.55 16.61
CA SER A 132 -38.56 -7.23 16.85
C SER A 132 -38.70 -8.26 17.99
N ASP A 133 -37.62 -9.03 18.20
CA ASP A 133 -37.42 -9.95 19.31
C ASP A 133 -36.64 -9.33 20.49
N LYS A 134 -36.42 -8.00 20.48
CA LYS A 134 -35.69 -7.26 21.52
C LYS A 134 -36.60 -6.26 22.23
N ILE A 135 -36.22 -5.85 23.43
CA ILE A 135 -36.85 -4.69 24.09
C ILE A 135 -36.16 -3.44 23.55
N VAL A 136 -36.95 -2.52 23.00
CA VAL A 136 -36.45 -1.26 22.43
C VAL A 136 -36.67 -0.14 23.45
N THR A 137 -35.61 0.52 23.91
CA THR A 137 -35.68 1.57 24.94
C THR A 137 -35.96 2.94 24.35
N ASP A 138 -35.32 3.23 23.23
CA ASP A 138 -35.35 4.51 22.56
C ASP A 138 -34.84 4.38 21.13
N ILE A 139 -35.10 5.42 20.34
CA ILE A 139 -34.50 5.59 19.03
C ILE A 139 -33.80 6.93 18.91
N THR A 140 -32.78 6.97 18.06
CA THR A 140 -32.28 8.21 17.49
C THR A 140 -32.95 8.45 16.15
N TYR A 141 -33.41 9.68 15.91
CA TYR A 141 -34.21 9.97 14.73
C TYR A 141 -33.93 11.34 14.10
N ARG A 142 -34.36 11.48 12.85
CA ARG A 142 -34.43 12.76 12.14
C ARG A 142 -35.88 13.13 11.84
N PRO A 143 -36.26 14.39 12.05
CA PRO A 143 -37.56 14.89 11.65
C PRO A 143 -37.58 15.17 10.14
N LEU A 144 -38.64 14.73 9.49
CA LEU A 144 -38.90 14.92 8.08
C LEU A 144 -40.14 15.79 7.91
N ILE A 145 -40.07 16.78 7.01
CA ILE A 145 -41.24 17.54 6.56
C ILE A 145 -41.37 17.34 5.06
N ARG A 146 -42.51 16.78 4.62
CA ARG A 146 -42.72 16.39 3.22
C ARG A 146 -41.65 15.42 2.69
N GLY A 147 -41.10 14.59 3.56
CA GLY A 147 -39.99 13.67 3.24
C GLY A 147 -38.63 14.36 3.08
N ILE A 148 -38.52 15.66 3.38
CA ILE A 148 -37.26 16.40 3.39
C ILE A 148 -36.73 16.46 4.82
N ASN A 149 -35.46 16.11 5.00
CA ASN A 149 -34.79 16.17 6.28
C ASN A 149 -34.67 17.61 6.77
N LEU A 150 -35.19 17.86 7.96
CA LEU A 150 -34.90 19.10 8.66
C LEU A 150 -33.47 19.05 9.23
N PRO A 151 -32.64 20.06 8.97
CA PRO A 151 -31.29 20.10 9.50
C PRO A 151 -31.33 20.35 11.01
N THR A 152 -31.25 19.29 11.80
CA THR A 152 -31.10 19.42 13.25
C THR A 152 -29.63 19.57 13.60
N THR A 153 -29.32 20.47 14.55
CA THR A 153 -27.95 20.65 15.06
C THR A 153 -27.49 19.49 15.94
N THR A 154 -28.44 18.70 16.44
CA THR A 154 -28.21 17.53 17.31
C THR A 154 -29.04 16.34 16.86
N SER A 155 -28.60 15.15 17.26
CA SER A 155 -29.39 13.93 17.12
C SER A 155 -30.56 13.98 18.09
N LEU A 156 -31.78 13.74 17.60
CA LEU A 156 -32.98 13.70 18.44
C LEU A 156 -33.20 12.28 18.96
N VAL A 157 -33.66 12.19 20.20
CA VAL A 157 -33.94 10.91 20.86
C VAL A 157 -35.41 10.86 21.22
N LEU A 158 -36.08 9.79 20.84
CA LEU A 158 -37.43 9.47 21.29
C LEU A 158 -37.35 8.31 22.27
N GLU A 159 -37.62 8.57 23.54
CA GLU A 159 -37.58 7.58 24.61
C GLU A 159 -38.93 6.91 24.80
N PHE A 160 -38.93 5.58 24.87
CA PHE A 160 -40.15 4.81 25.09
C PHE A 160 -40.32 4.53 26.57
N ILE A 161 -41.02 5.42 27.27
CA ILE A 161 -41.29 5.32 28.70
C ILE A 161 -42.79 5.20 28.91
N HIS A 162 -43.22 4.14 29.59
CA HIS A 162 -44.63 3.96 29.91
C HIS A 162 -45.10 5.10 30.83
N PRO A 163 -46.06 5.93 30.41
CA PRO A 163 -46.33 7.23 31.04
C PRO A 163 -46.86 7.13 32.48
N ARG A 164 -47.52 6.01 32.84
CA ARG A 164 -48.00 5.77 34.23
C ARG A 164 -47.02 5.02 35.11
N LEU A 165 -46.26 4.08 34.54
CA LEU A 165 -45.41 3.17 35.31
C LEU A 165 -43.96 3.68 35.37
N MET A 166 -43.60 4.63 34.51
CA MET A 166 -42.25 5.16 34.31
C MET A 166 -41.21 4.07 33.97
N VAL A 167 -41.69 2.94 33.43
CA VAL A 167 -40.87 1.82 32.99
C VAL A 167 -40.47 2.05 31.54
N SER A 168 -39.17 1.98 31.27
CA SER A 168 -38.60 2.13 29.93
C SER A 168 -38.66 0.82 29.15
N GLY A 169 -38.96 0.94 27.86
CA GLY A 169 -38.87 -0.12 26.88
C GLY A 169 -40.21 -0.57 26.29
N ILE A 170 -40.23 -0.81 24.98
CA ILE A 170 -41.29 -1.53 24.27
C ILE A 170 -40.82 -2.97 24.06
N GLY A 171 -41.52 -3.94 24.65
CA GLY A 171 -41.18 -5.35 24.53
C GLY A 171 -41.53 -5.95 23.15
N PRO A 172 -41.07 -7.18 22.86
CA PRO A 172 -41.40 -7.88 21.63
C PRO A 172 -42.92 -8.00 21.41
N GLY A 173 -43.39 -7.56 20.25
CA GLY A 173 -44.81 -7.62 19.86
C GLY A 173 -45.70 -6.56 20.52
N GLU A 174 -45.16 -5.74 21.42
CA GLU A 174 -45.92 -4.73 22.13
C GLU A 174 -46.06 -3.42 21.36
N THR A 175 -47.03 -2.63 21.80
CA THR A 175 -47.30 -1.29 21.32
C THR A 175 -47.28 -0.32 22.51
N MET A 176 -46.62 0.82 22.32
CA MET A 176 -46.65 1.95 23.25
C MET A 176 -47.24 3.17 22.54
N THR A 177 -48.05 3.94 23.25
CA THR A 177 -48.59 5.21 22.77
C THR A 177 -48.46 6.26 23.87
N ASN A 178 -48.16 7.50 23.48
CA ASN A 178 -48.25 8.65 24.39
C ASN A 178 -49.61 9.35 24.30
N ARG A 179 -50.58 8.80 23.54
CA ARG A 179 -51.91 9.37 23.44
C ARG A 179 -52.62 9.41 24.79
N GLY A 180 -53.18 10.57 25.13
CA GLY A 180 -53.80 10.83 26.43
C GLY A 180 -52.81 11.28 27.52
N HIS A 181 -51.56 11.57 27.15
CA HIS A 181 -50.52 12.14 28.00
C HIS A 181 -49.98 13.45 27.39
N GLU A 182 -48.87 13.99 27.91
CA GLU A 182 -48.23 15.17 27.30
C GLU A 182 -47.70 14.81 25.90
N PRO A 183 -47.93 15.67 24.89
CA PRO A 183 -47.39 15.45 23.54
C PRO A 183 -45.86 15.57 23.55
N GLU A 184 -45.22 14.84 22.64
CA GLU A 184 -43.81 15.07 22.34
C GLU A 184 -43.65 16.43 21.67
N ARG A 185 -42.53 17.10 21.95
CA ARG A 185 -42.23 18.43 21.41
C ARG A 185 -40.94 18.44 20.62
N PHE A 186 -41.00 19.05 19.44
CA PHE A 186 -39.84 19.28 18.60
C PHE A 186 -39.80 20.74 18.15
N SER A 187 -38.72 21.45 18.47
CA SER A 187 -38.50 22.84 18.06
C SER A 187 -37.47 22.92 16.93
N PHE A 188 -37.72 23.77 15.93
CA PHE A 188 -36.84 23.98 14.78
C PHE A 188 -36.75 25.47 14.41
N PHE A 189 -35.69 25.87 13.70
CA PHE A 189 -35.57 27.24 13.24
C PHE A 189 -36.48 27.48 12.04
N ILE A 190 -37.32 28.52 12.12
CA ILE A 190 -38.25 28.85 11.03
C ILE A 190 -37.49 29.18 9.74
N SER A 191 -36.27 29.72 9.84
CA SER A 191 -35.40 30.03 8.69
C SER A 191 -34.98 28.81 7.88
N GLU A 192 -35.12 27.60 8.41
CA GLU A 192 -34.80 26.34 7.73
C GLU A 192 -35.93 25.90 6.78
N LEU A 193 -37.08 26.56 6.84
CA LEU A 193 -38.24 26.26 6.01
C LEU A 193 -38.64 27.45 5.14
N SER A 194 -39.13 27.14 3.95
CA SER A 194 -39.82 28.11 3.10
C SER A 194 -41.17 28.53 3.69
N LYS A 195 -41.67 29.69 3.26
CA LYS A 195 -43.01 30.17 3.66
C LYS A 195 -44.12 29.18 3.32
N ASP A 196 -44.00 28.50 2.19
CA ASP A 196 -44.98 27.52 1.74
C ASP A 196 -44.97 26.27 2.62
N GLU A 197 -43.80 25.83 3.09
CA GLU A 197 -43.67 24.71 4.04
C GLU A 197 -44.25 25.07 5.40
N ILE A 198 -43.98 26.28 5.90
CA ILE A 198 -44.56 26.78 7.15
C ILE A 198 -46.09 26.81 7.07
N ASN A 199 -46.64 27.33 5.98
CA ASN A 199 -48.09 27.38 5.78
C ASN A 199 -48.71 25.99 5.63
N ALA A 200 -48.00 25.07 4.95
CA ALA A 200 -48.44 23.69 4.80
C ALA A 200 -48.47 22.96 6.16
N LEU A 201 -47.42 23.09 6.98
CA LEU A 201 -47.37 22.51 8.33
C LEU A 201 -48.50 23.02 9.22
N LYS A 202 -48.75 24.34 9.22
CA LYS A 202 -49.87 24.91 9.98
C LYS A 202 -51.23 24.35 9.57
N LYS A 203 -51.35 23.90 8.31
CA LYS A 203 -52.61 23.37 7.76
C LYS A 203 -52.77 21.88 8.02
N ASP A 204 -51.68 21.11 7.95
CA ASP A 204 -51.72 19.65 7.97
C ASP A 204 -50.39 19.03 8.45
N ALA A 205 -49.98 19.38 9.67
CA ALA A 205 -48.75 18.83 10.25
C ALA A 205 -48.77 17.30 10.34
N ALA A 206 -49.94 16.69 10.62
CA ALA A 206 -50.07 15.25 10.80
C ALA A 206 -49.70 14.43 9.55
N HIS A 207 -49.94 14.95 8.34
CA HIS A 207 -49.56 14.26 7.09
C HIS A 207 -48.21 14.68 6.53
N LEU A 208 -47.68 15.83 6.96
CA LEU A 208 -46.43 16.38 6.44
C LEU A 208 -45.23 16.03 7.31
N PHE A 209 -45.42 15.89 8.62
CA PHE A 209 -44.38 15.51 9.55
C PHE A 209 -44.22 13.99 9.61
N SER A 210 -42.97 13.53 9.59
CA SER A 210 -42.62 12.13 9.78
C SER A 210 -41.27 12.00 10.47
N ILE A 211 -40.95 10.78 10.91
CA ILE A 211 -39.72 10.47 11.63
C ILE A 211 -38.93 9.42 10.84
N GLU A 212 -37.68 9.73 10.51
CA GLU A 212 -36.70 8.76 10.01
C GLU A 212 -35.91 8.19 11.18
N ILE A 213 -35.99 6.88 11.41
CA ILE A 213 -35.22 6.21 12.45
C ILE A 213 -33.78 6.01 11.96
N ILE A 214 -32.82 6.60 12.67
CA ILE A 214 -31.39 6.53 12.34
C ILE A 214 -30.69 5.44 13.15
N ASP A 215 -31.05 5.32 14.42
CA ASP A 215 -30.50 4.33 15.32
C ASP A 215 -31.52 3.86 16.35
N MET A 216 -31.22 2.75 17.01
CA MET A 216 -32.10 2.14 17.99
C MET A 216 -31.29 1.49 19.10
N HIS A 217 -31.78 1.64 20.33
CA HIS A 217 -31.16 1.07 21.52
C HIS A 217 -32.05 0.04 22.18
N PHE A 218 -31.39 -0.88 22.89
CA PHE A 218 -32.01 -2.08 23.41
C PHE A 218 -31.74 -2.25 24.90
N ALA A 219 -32.56 -3.08 25.54
CA ALA A 219 -32.28 -3.59 26.88
C ALA A 219 -32.57 -5.09 26.96
N ASP A 220 -31.98 -5.76 27.94
CA ASP A 220 -32.23 -7.16 28.27
C ASP A 220 -33.56 -7.34 29.04
N ARG A 221 -33.96 -6.31 29.80
CA ARG A 221 -35.20 -6.25 30.56
C ARG A 221 -35.77 -4.84 30.57
N LYS A 222 -37.08 -4.76 30.80
CA LYS A 222 -37.74 -3.49 31.13
C LYS A 222 -37.41 -3.08 32.56
N GLY A 223 -37.35 -1.78 32.81
CA GLY A 223 -37.14 -1.24 34.15
C GLY A 223 -37.12 0.27 34.17
N TYR A 224 -36.88 0.84 35.34
CA TYR A 224 -36.72 2.28 35.48
C TYR A 224 -35.42 2.75 34.82
N LYS A 225 -35.44 3.96 34.25
CA LYS A 225 -34.26 4.59 33.66
C LYS A 225 -33.13 4.67 34.70
N GLY A 226 -31.92 4.29 34.30
CA GLY A 226 -30.76 4.19 35.20
C GLY A 226 -30.63 2.87 35.97
N GLN A 227 -31.63 1.97 35.90
CA GLN A 227 -31.57 0.63 36.50
C GLN A 227 -31.45 -0.51 35.46
N ILE A 228 -31.49 -0.15 34.18
CA ILE A 228 -31.33 -1.04 33.04
C ILE A 228 -30.09 -0.60 32.24
N GLU A 229 -29.36 -1.57 31.72
CA GLU A 229 -28.22 -1.32 30.84
C GLU A 229 -28.72 -1.12 29.42
N ILE A 230 -28.52 0.09 28.88
CA ILE A 230 -28.87 0.42 27.50
C ILE A 230 -27.75 -0.08 26.59
N GLN A 231 -28.13 -0.83 25.56
CA GLN A 231 -27.23 -1.49 24.63
C GLN A 231 -27.39 -0.90 23.23
N ASP A 232 -26.26 -0.59 22.59
CA ASP A 232 -26.21 -0.33 21.16
C ASP A 232 -26.33 -1.64 20.35
N PHE A 233 -26.33 -1.53 19.01
CA PHE A 233 -26.36 -2.71 18.14
C PHE A 233 -25.21 -3.70 18.40
N VAL A 234 -24.01 -3.20 18.68
CA VAL A 234 -22.85 -4.08 18.90
C VAL A 234 -23.03 -4.90 20.18
N SER A 235 -23.53 -4.26 21.23
CA SER A 235 -23.74 -4.83 22.56
C SER A 235 -24.99 -5.71 22.62
N ALA A 236 -26.03 -5.40 21.85
CA ALA A 236 -27.28 -6.16 21.81
C ALA A 236 -27.21 -7.47 21.00
N PHE A 237 -26.26 -7.57 20.06
CA PHE A 237 -26.07 -8.73 19.18
C PHE A 237 -24.69 -9.40 19.30
N PRO A 238 -24.20 -9.70 20.52
CA PRO A 238 -22.82 -10.15 20.73
C PRO A 238 -22.59 -11.51 20.09
N ASN A 239 -23.57 -12.42 20.12
CA ASN A 239 -23.45 -13.76 19.55
C ASN A 239 -23.26 -13.76 18.03
N GLN A 240 -23.68 -12.68 17.36
CA GLN A 240 -23.60 -12.56 15.90
C GLN A 240 -22.37 -11.75 15.47
N LEU A 241 -21.90 -10.84 16.31
CA LEU A 241 -20.83 -9.89 15.99
C LEU A 241 -19.48 -10.25 16.62
N LYS A 242 -19.44 -10.78 17.85
CA LYS A 242 -18.19 -11.14 18.53
C LYS A 242 -17.36 -12.19 17.78
N PRO A 243 -17.92 -13.26 17.20
CA PRO A 243 -17.14 -14.21 16.42
C PRO A 243 -16.42 -13.55 15.24
N LEU A 244 -17.08 -12.62 14.55
CA LEU A 244 -16.50 -11.88 13.43
C LEU A 244 -15.38 -10.92 13.89
N LEU A 245 -15.54 -10.26 15.05
CA LEU A 245 -14.48 -9.45 15.65
C LEU A 245 -13.27 -10.29 16.07
N LEU A 246 -13.48 -11.50 16.58
CA LEU A 246 -12.40 -12.43 16.91
C LEU A 246 -11.65 -12.88 15.66
N ASP A 247 -12.37 -13.19 14.58
CA ASP A 247 -11.78 -13.49 13.28
C ASP A 247 -10.93 -12.34 12.74
N ILE A 248 -11.40 -11.09 12.86
CA ILE A 248 -10.63 -9.89 12.48
C ILE A 248 -9.33 -9.81 13.28
N LYS A 249 -9.41 -9.92 14.62
CA LYS A 249 -8.23 -9.90 15.49
C LYS A 249 -7.22 -11.00 15.15
N SER A 250 -7.71 -12.19 14.84
CA SER A 250 -6.85 -13.30 14.40
C SER A 250 -6.17 -12.99 13.05
N ALA A 251 -6.90 -12.42 12.10
CA ALA A 251 -6.35 -12.04 10.80
C ALA A 251 -5.33 -10.89 10.91
N GLU A 252 -5.55 -9.91 11.79
CA GLU A 252 -4.59 -8.84 12.08
C GLU A 252 -3.28 -9.41 12.67
N ALA A 253 -3.39 -10.32 13.63
CA ALA A 253 -2.24 -10.98 14.23
C ALA A 253 -1.46 -11.82 13.21
N GLU A 254 -2.16 -12.55 12.33
CA GLU A 254 -1.52 -13.29 11.25
C GLU A 254 -0.82 -12.35 10.26
N LEU A 255 -1.48 -11.29 9.79
CA LEU A 255 -0.89 -10.31 8.89
C LEU A 255 0.40 -9.72 9.48
N LYS A 256 0.37 -9.35 10.77
CA LYS A 256 1.56 -8.86 11.48
C LYS A 256 2.67 -9.90 11.47
N ALA A 257 2.38 -11.15 11.82
CA ALA A 257 3.38 -12.23 11.84
C ALA A 257 4.01 -12.48 10.44
N ARG A 258 3.21 -12.38 9.37
CA ARG A 258 3.69 -12.50 7.98
C ARG A 258 4.60 -11.32 7.59
N ARG A 259 4.20 -10.09 7.91
CA ARG A 259 5.02 -8.89 7.68
C ARG A 259 6.35 -8.95 8.42
N ASP A 260 6.33 -9.36 9.68
CA ASP A 260 7.55 -9.51 10.49
C ASP A 260 8.47 -10.59 9.90
N SER A 261 7.91 -11.68 9.37
CA SER A 261 8.68 -12.73 8.70
C SER A 261 9.32 -12.26 7.39
N LEU A 262 8.57 -11.54 6.55
CA LEU A 262 9.11 -10.94 5.33
C LEU A 262 10.21 -9.91 5.65
N SER A 263 10.01 -9.08 6.68
CA SER A 263 10.98 -8.07 7.11
C SER A 263 12.31 -8.71 7.52
N ARG A 264 12.25 -9.76 8.36
CA ARG A 264 13.46 -10.52 8.76
C ARG A 264 14.15 -11.16 7.55
N ALA A 265 13.40 -11.82 6.66
CA ALA A 265 13.96 -12.44 5.47
C ALA A 265 14.62 -11.41 4.54
N THR A 266 13.99 -10.26 4.34
CA THR A 266 14.51 -9.16 3.52
C THR A 266 15.80 -8.58 4.11
N ALA A 267 15.86 -8.42 5.44
CA ALA A 267 17.08 -7.97 6.11
C ALA A 267 18.25 -8.94 5.90
N SER A 268 18.03 -10.24 6.08
CA SER A 268 19.04 -11.28 5.82
C SER A 268 19.46 -11.33 4.35
N PHE A 269 18.49 -11.28 3.43
CA PHE A 269 18.75 -11.24 1.98
C PHE A 269 19.62 -10.03 1.61
N ASN A 270 19.29 -8.83 2.08
CA ASN A 270 20.06 -7.64 1.76
C ASN A 270 21.49 -7.71 2.31
N SER A 271 21.66 -8.22 3.54
CA SER A 271 23.00 -8.38 4.11
C SER A 271 23.88 -9.35 3.32
N GLU A 272 23.34 -10.47 2.82
CA GLU A 272 24.12 -11.40 1.99
C GLU A 272 24.30 -10.89 0.56
N LYS A 273 23.29 -10.27 -0.03
CA LYS A 273 23.38 -9.61 -1.35
C LYS A 273 24.50 -8.57 -1.36
N ASP A 274 24.63 -7.76 -0.30
CA ASP A 274 25.67 -6.75 -0.22
C ASP A 274 27.08 -7.38 -0.19
N ARG A 275 27.24 -8.55 0.45
CA ARG A 275 28.50 -9.32 0.40
C ARG A 275 28.81 -9.84 -1.00
N VAL A 276 27.82 -10.42 -1.68
CA VAL A 276 27.97 -10.90 -3.08
C VAL A 276 28.39 -9.74 -3.99
N LEU A 277 27.78 -8.57 -3.83
CA LEU A 277 28.15 -7.37 -4.59
C LEU A 277 29.54 -6.84 -4.23
N GLU A 278 29.97 -6.96 -2.97
CA GLU A 278 31.34 -6.61 -2.56
C GLU A 278 32.37 -7.55 -3.18
N ASP A 279 32.12 -8.86 -3.17
CA ASP A 279 33.00 -9.86 -3.76
C ASP A 279 33.06 -9.76 -5.29
N PHE A 280 31.95 -9.42 -5.93
CA PHE A 280 31.91 -9.06 -7.35
C PHE A 280 32.81 -7.85 -7.65
N ARG A 281 32.71 -6.76 -6.85
CA ARG A 281 33.58 -5.58 -7.00
C ARG A 281 35.06 -5.92 -6.80
N LYS A 282 35.39 -6.74 -5.80
CA LYS A 282 36.77 -7.22 -5.57
C LYS A 282 37.28 -8.03 -6.75
N SER A 283 36.44 -8.91 -7.32
CA SER A 283 36.77 -9.73 -8.48
C SER A 283 37.01 -8.89 -9.73
N LEU A 284 36.19 -7.86 -9.99
CA LEU A 284 36.40 -6.90 -11.07
C LEU A 284 37.69 -6.08 -10.89
N ALA A 285 37.96 -5.60 -9.67
CA ALA A 285 39.20 -4.87 -9.39
C ALA A 285 40.45 -5.75 -9.55
N GLY A 286 40.38 -7.02 -9.13
CA GLY A 286 41.42 -8.02 -9.33
C GLY A 286 41.64 -8.35 -10.81
N LEU A 287 40.56 -8.53 -11.57
CA LEU A 287 40.60 -8.75 -13.01
C LEU A 287 41.23 -7.56 -13.74
N ARG A 288 40.84 -6.33 -13.40
CA ARG A 288 41.41 -5.13 -14.01
C ARG A 288 42.93 -5.10 -13.84
N LYS A 289 43.44 -5.38 -12.63
CA LYS A 289 44.88 -5.41 -12.33
C LYS A 289 45.60 -6.52 -13.12
N THR A 290 45.05 -7.73 -13.12
CA THR A 290 45.68 -8.91 -13.75
C THR A 290 45.53 -8.94 -15.28
N SER A 291 44.58 -8.18 -15.84
CA SER A 291 44.33 -8.10 -17.27
C SER A 291 45.26 -7.12 -18.00
N VAL A 292 45.94 -6.20 -17.29
CA VAL A 292 46.84 -5.23 -17.93
C VAL A 292 47.97 -5.97 -18.66
N ARG A 293 48.19 -5.60 -19.92
CA ARG A 293 49.27 -6.10 -20.78
C ARG A 293 50.22 -4.97 -21.16
N SER A 294 49.70 -3.75 -21.35
CA SER A 294 50.50 -2.55 -21.55
C SER A 294 49.77 -1.32 -21.01
N SER A 295 50.49 -0.23 -20.76
CA SER A 295 49.93 1.03 -20.29
C SER A 295 50.61 2.21 -20.97
N ALA A 296 49.84 3.25 -21.28
CA ALA A 296 50.35 4.47 -21.89
C ALA A 296 49.83 5.71 -21.14
N ARG A 297 50.63 6.78 -21.17
CA ARG A 297 50.27 8.12 -20.70
C ARG A 297 50.13 9.06 -21.90
N PRO A 298 49.29 10.10 -21.81
CA PRO A 298 49.13 11.05 -22.91
C PRO A 298 50.41 11.84 -23.14
N ASP A 299 50.76 12.07 -24.40
CA ASP A 299 51.77 13.05 -24.79
C ASP A 299 51.21 14.49 -24.73
N LYS A 300 52.05 15.48 -25.06
CA LYS A 300 51.66 16.90 -25.10
C LYS A 300 50.49 17.22 -26.05
N LYS A 301 50.13 16.30 -26.95
CA LYS A 301 49.03 16.42 -27.92
C LYS A 301 47.86 15.47 -27.59
N ASN A 302 47.79 14.96 -26.35
CA ASN A 302 46.79 14.00 -25.89
C ASN A 302 46.76 12.68 -26.68
N ARG A 303 47.92 12.23 -27.16
CA ARG A 303 48.07 10.96 -27.88
C ARG A 303 48.72 9.93 -26.96
N PHE A 304 48.18 8.73 -26.98
CA PHE A 304 48.67 7.57 -26.25
C PHE A 304 49.38 6.66 -27.23
N LEU A 305 50.59 6.24 -26.88
CA LEU A 305 51.38 5.32 -27.68
C LEU A 305 51.65 4.07 -26.84
N PHE A 306 51.19 2.93 -27.35
CA PHE A 306 51.57 1.60 -26.89
C PHE A 306 52.55 1.05 -27.92
N ASP A 307 53.81 0.94 -27.54
CA ASP A 307 54.89 0.47 -28.41
C ASP A 307 55.37 -0.91 -27.94
N ASP A 308 55.97 -1.68 -28.85
CA ASP A 308 56.48 -3.03 -28.60
C ASP A 308 55.42 -3.99 -28.00
N VAL A 309 54.18 -3.94 -28.52
CA VAL A 309 53.09 -4.80 -28.04
C VAL A 309 52.98 -6.04 -28.91
N PRO A 310 53.02 -7.27 -28.34
CA PRO A 310 52.86 -8.49 -29.13
C PRO A 310 51.59 -8.49 -29.97
N SER A 311 51.66 -9.00 -31.20
CA SER A 311 50.49 -9.15 -32.06
C SER A 311 49.41 -10.01 -31.39
N GLY A 312 48.16 -9.52 -31.38
CA GLY A 312 47.06 -10.16 -30.67
C GLY A 312 45.81 -9.30 -30.53
N THR A 313 44.79 -9.86 -29.88
CA THR A 313 43.55 -9.15 -29.54
C THR A 313 43.60 -8.63 -28.11
N TYR A 314 43.28 -7.35 -27.94
CA TYR A 314 43.28 -6.62 -26.69
C TYR A 314 41.99 -5.82 -26.51
N TYR A 315 41.78 -5.30 -25.30
CA TYR A 315 40.79 -4.26 -25.04
C TYR A 315 41.50 -2.98 -24.60
N LEU A 316 41.29 -1.89 -25.33
CA LEU A 316 41.70 -0.56 -24.89
C LEU A 316 40.76 -0.11 -23.79
N TYR A 317 41.30 0.10 -22.59
CA TYR A 317 40.57 0.58 -21.43
C TYR A 317 41.15 1.91 -20.94
N ALA A 318 40.30 2.92 -20.83
CA ALA A 318 40.67 4.21 -20.27
C ALA A 318 39.49 4.83 -19.51
N GLY A 319 39.57 4.78 -18.17
CA GLY A 319 38.54 5.33 -17.28
C GLY A 319 38.78 6.79 -16.91
N ASN A 320 37.71 7.57 -16.81
CA ASN A 320 37.74 8.98 -16.40
C ASN A 320 37.61 9.19 -14.87
N GLY A 321 37.47 8.10 -14.10
CA GLY A 321 37.26 8.16 -12.64
C GLY A 321 35.87 8.66 -12.20
N ARG A 322 34.98 9.01 -13.14
CA ARG A 322 33.60 9.47 -12.92
C ARG A 322 32.55 8.45 -13.38
N GLY A 323 32.93 7.17 -13.50
CA GLY A 323 32.03 6.07 -13.88
C GLY A 323 31.87 5.84 -15.38
N SER A 324 32.68 6.51 -16.22
CA SER A 324 32.73 6.25 -17.66
C SER A 324 34.12 5.82 -18.10
N ALA A 325 34.18 4.99 -19.13
CA ALA A 325 35.43 4.54 -19.72
C ALA A 325 35.30 4.36 -21.23
N VAL A 326 36.42 4.55 -21.93
CA VAL A 326 36.62 3.90 -23.23
C VAL A 326 36.91 2.42 -22.94
N PHE A 327 36.16 1.53 -23.58
CA PHE A 327 36.36 0.08 -23.50
C PHE A 327 36.07 -0.54 -24.86
N GLU A 328 37.11 -0.65 -25.69
CA GLU A 328 36.97 -1.03 -27.09
C GLU A 328 37.94 -2.16 -27.45
N LYS A 329 37.48 -3.09 -28.29
CA LYS A 329 38.29 -4.21 -28.75
C LYS A 329 39.26 -3.73 -29.82
N VAL A 330 40.54 -4.01 -29.64
CA VAL A 330 41.62 -3.63 -30.57
C VAL A 330 42.39 -4.88 -31.00
N VAL A 331 42.77 -4.94 -32.26
CA VAL A 331 43.67 -5.97 -32.78
C VAL A 331 44.99 -5.31 -33.13
N ILE A 332 46.07 -5.79 -32.54
CA ILE A 332 47.43 -5.35 -32.83
C ILE A 332 48.05 -6.41 -33.73
N ASP A 333 48.55 -5.98 -34.88
CA ASP A 333 49.32 -6.74 -35.85
C ASP A 333 50.67 -6.05 -36.05
N ASP A 334 51.45 -6.49 -37.02
CA ASP A 334 52.83 -6.05 -37.25
C ASP A 334 52.93 -4.62 -37.81
N GLU A 335 51.81 -3.91 -37.93
CA GLU A 335 51.72 -2.56 -38.47
C GLU A 335 51.53 -1.48 -37.38
N ASN A 336 51.89 -0.25 -37.72
CA ASN A 336 51.63 0.91 -36.87
C ASN A 336 50.17 1.36 -37.01
N ARG A 337 49.34 1.02 -36.03
CA ARG A 337 47.90 1.31 -36.05
C ARG A 337 47.61 2.67 -35.40
N GLN A 338 46.82 3.51 -36.08
CA GLN A 338 46.41 4.81 -35.53
C GLN A 338 44.88 4.93 -35.44
N GLU A 339 44.36 5.19 -34.23
CA GLU A 339 42.92 5.27 -33.97
C GLU A 339 42.54 6.51 -33.14
N ALA A 340 41.26 6.89 -33.18
CA ALA A 340 40.72 7.97 -32.38
C ALA A 340 39.39 7.52 -31.75
N TYR A 341 39.29 7.69 -30.44
CA TYR A 341 38.11 7.34 -29.67
C TYR A 341 37.53 8.62 -29.07
N THR A 342 36.28 8.93 -29.39
CA THR A 342 35.60 10.16 -28.95
C THR A 342 34.61 9.91 -27.83
N ASP A 343 34.10 8.68 -27.71
CA ASP A 343 32.96 8.36 -26.87
C ASP A 343 33.38 7.49 -25.68
N MET A 344 32.81 7.79 -24.50
CA MET A 344 32.95 6.96 -23.30
C MET A 344 31.61 6.31 -22.97
N LYS A 345 31.64 5.03 -22.58
CA LYS A 345 30.48 4.27 -22.11
C LYS A 345 30.55 4.11 -20.59
N ARG A 346 29.52 3.51 -19.98
CA ARG A 346 29.56 3.09 -18.57
C ARG A 346 30.79 2.22 -18.35
N ASP A 347 31.56 2.50 -17.30
CA ASP A 347 32.77 1.72 -17.00
C ASP A 347 32.39 0.25 -16.76
N PRO A 348 32.95 -0.71 -17.53
CA PRO A 348 32.62 -2.13 -17.39
C PRO A 348 33.14 -2.75 -16.08
N PHE A 349 34.03 -2.06 -15.37
CA PHE A 349 34.49 -2.44 -14.02
C PHE A 349 33.72 -1.74 -12.91
N ALA A 350 32.76 -0.87 -13.23
CA ALA A 350 31.85 -0.27 -12.27
C ALA A 350 30.57 -1.13 -12.16
N PRO A 351 30.09 -1.43 -10.93
CA PRO A 351 28.87 -2.19 -10.69
C PRO A 351 27.62 -1.49 -11.23
#